data_AF-A0A951R466-F1
#
_entry.id   AF-A0A951R466-F1
#
_cell.length_a   1.000
_cell.length_b   1.000
_cell.length_c   1.000
_cell.angle_alpha   90.00
_cell.angle_beta   90.00
_cell.angle_gamma   90.00
#
_symmetry.space_group_name_H-M   'P 1'
#
loop_
_entity.id
_entity.type
_entity.pdbx_description
1 polymer ?
#
loop_
_entity_poly.entity_id
_entity_poly.type
_entity_poly.pdbx_seq_one_letter_code
_entity_poly.pdbx_strand_id
1 'polypeptide(L)'
;MIDLFSLGVSIALGVPTANLINKTLFDKEYKEIRRVTKTLDYLFTEQKIYNLDGNKPKVTDIKITDYGYYITLDIQGITTYSSLSNLNDYIKSLFMAYHVEVSSNKGNIVNLDIITKDIKELNYKAIDLEPTKLVFGYDLKGNPIIVDMLKTPHVGVVGTSNNGKSKCIEGALKNLKGSNITLVNTFKKDFRGIIADRVNGNKEILEYLKRVSENKTVRETPLYIVIDEYNTLSNVKGIDKVVQDLLSQARHYNVYLIVIMQKGNSEDCKFKQLFNTRIAFRTVEESTLRAFLGVTLGSGALNQREFYLLHSSLQKGKTYTI
;
A
#
# COMPACT_ATOMS: atom_id res chain seq x y z
N MET A 1 23.06 63.72 -8.42
CA MET A 1 23.06 64.43 -9.72
C MET A 1 23.00 63.39 -10.84
N ILE A 2 22.72 63.78 -12.09
CA ILE A 2 22.27 62.98 -13.26
C ILE A 2 23.03 63.54 -14.49
N ASP A 3 23.33 62.87 -15.61
CA ASP A 3 23.00 61.53 -16.20
C ASP A 3 24.13 60.47 -16.01
N LEU A 4 24.13 59.19 -16.44
CA LEU A 4 23.41 58.34 -17.44
C LEU A 4 24.10 58.18 -18.84
N PHE A 5 23.98 56.97 -19.42
CA PHE A 5 24.38 56.47 -20.77
C PHE A 5 25.82 56.65 -21.33
N SER A 6 26.50 55.51 -21.58
CA SER A 6 26.78 55.01 -22.95
C SER A 6 27.05 53.50 -22.99
N LEU A 7 27.07 52.88 -24.19
CA LEU A 7 27.17 51.42 -24.41
C LEU A 7 28.62 50.87 -24.32
N GLY A 8 28.80 49.56 -24.08
CA GLY A 8 30.15 48.95 -24.01
C GLY A 8 30.29 47.42 -23.85
N VAL A 9 29.51 46.61 -24.58
CA VAL A 9 29.72 45.13 -24.78
C VAL A 9 29.85 44.24 -23.52
N SER A 10 28.77 43.54 -23.15
CA SER A 10 28.83 42.40 -22.21
C SER A 10 29.27 41.11 -22.91
N ILE A 11 30.21 40.37 -22.33
CA ILE A 11 30.64 39.05 -22.83
C ILE A 11 29.55 38.00 -22.58
N ALA A 12 29.04 37.39 -23.66
CA ALA A 12 27.95 36.42 -23.59
C ALA A 12 28.45 35.00 -23.27
N LEU A 13 28.46 34.61 -22.00
CA LEU A 13 28.49 33.19 -21.59
C LEU A 13 27.08 32.58 -21.61
N GLY A 14 26.48 32.55 -22.81
CA GLY A 14 25.13 31.99 -23.03
C GLY A 14 25.11 30.48 -22.82
N VAL A 15 24.34 30.01 -21.84
CA VAL A 15 24.30 28.61 -21.36
C VAL A 15 23.85 27.64 -22.47
N PRO A 16 24.73 26.79 -23.04
CA PRO A 16 24.35 25.87 -24.12
C PRO A 16 23.65 24.60 -23.61
N THR A 17 23.84 24.28 -22.32
CA THR A 17 23.47 22.99 -21.73
C THR A 17 21.97 22.79 -21.65
N ALA A 18 21.20 23.81 -21.24
CA ALA A 18 19.74 23.68 -21.04
C ALA A 18 19.00 23.24 -22.31
N ASN A 19 19.26 23.88 -23.45
CA ASN A 19 18.62 23.53 -24.72
C ASN A 19 19.07 22.16 -25.25
N LEU A 20 20.35 21.80 -25.06
CA LEU A 20 20.86 20.49 -25.47
C LEU A 20 20.27 19.36 -24.59
N ILE A 21 20.18 19.58 -23.28
CA ILE A 21 19.55 18.67 -22.31
C ILE A 21 18.07 18.48 -22.64
N ASN A 22 17.32 19.56 -22.84
CA ASN A 22 15.89 19.50 -23.20
C ASN A 22 15.67 18.71 -24.50
N LYS A 23 16.43 19.01 -25.57
CA LYS A 23 16.33 18.25 -26.82
C LYS A 23 16.64 16.76 -26.61
N THR A 24 17.68 16.45 -25.84
CA THR A 24 18.08 15.07 -25.54
C THR A 24 17.06 14.33 -24.65
N LEU A 25 16.29 15.04 -23.83
CA LEU A 25 15.17 14.49 -23.06
C LEU A 25 13.97 14.17 -23.98
N PHE A 26 13.54 15.13 -24.81
CA PHE A 26 12.48 14.90 -25.80
C PHE A 26 12.81 13.75 -26.76
N ASP A 27 14.05 13.67 -27.25
CA ASP A 27 14.53 12.58 -28.12
C ASP A 27 14.57 11.20 -27.43
N LYS A 28 14.55 11.14 -26.09
CA LYS A 28 14.43 9.88 -25.31
C LYS A 28 12.98 9.53 -25.04
N GLU A 29 12.19 10.51 -24.59
CA GLU A 29 10.76 10.36 -24.32
C GLU A 29 10.01 9.89 -25.58
N TYR A 30 10.26 10.52 -26.73
CA TYR A 30 9.67 10.12 -28.02
C TYR A 30 10.04 8.67 -28.41
N LYS A 31 11.26 8.21 -28.10
CA LYS A 31 11.68 6.82 -28.38
C LYS A 31 10.97 5.81 -27.50
N GLU A 32 10.81 6.09 -26.21
CA GLU A 32 10.06 5.18 -25.31
C GLU A 32 8.55 5.23 -25.58
N ILE A 33 7.94 6.39 -25.89
CA ILE A 33 6.54 6.46 -26.35
C ILE A 33 6.35 5.61 -27.62
N ARG A 34 7.25 5.72 -28.61
CA ARG A 34 7.22 4.91 -29.83
C ARG A 34 7.44 3.41 -29.56
N ARG A 35 8.21 3.05 -28.53
CA ARG A 35 8.37 1.67 -28.06
C ARG A 35 7.07 1.15 -27.44
N VAL A 36 6.50 1.87 -26.47
CA VAL A 36 5.23 1.54 -25.80
C VAL A 36 4.12 1.37 -26.84
N THR A 37 4.01 2.26 -27.81
CA THR A 37 3.01 2.16 -28.90
C THR A 37 3.18 0.88 -29.72
N LYS A 38 4.41 0.48 -30.06
CA LYS A 38 4.68 -0.81 -30.73
C LYS A 38 4.34 -2.02 -29.86
N THR A 39 4.64 -1.95 -28.56
CA THR A 39 4.31 -3.02 -27.60
C THR A 39 2.80 -3.19 -27.46
N LEU A 40 2.02 -2.10 -27.48
CA LEU A 40 0.56 -2.14 -27.50
C LEU A 40 0.02 -2.67 -28.84
N ASP A 41 0.59 -2.26 -29.97
CA ASP A 41 0.16 -2.77 -31.28
C ASP A 41 0.40 -4.29 -31.42
N TYR A 42 1.51 -4.79 -30.88
CA TYR A 42 1.79 -6.23 -30.76
C TYR A 42 0.77 -6.93 -29.83
N LEU A 43 0.55 -6.41 -28.61
CA LEU A 43 -0.47 -6.91 -27.68
C LEU A 43 -1.83 -7.08 -28.36
N PHE A 44 -2.30 -6.04 -29.07
CA PHE A 44 -3.60 -6.05 -29.74
C PHE A 44 -3.65 -7.02 -30.93
N THR A 45 -2.52 -7.27 -31.59
CA THR A 45 -2.43 -8.24 -32.70
C THR A 45 -2.49 -9.68 -32.18
N GLU A 46 -1.60 -10.03 -31.25
CA GLU A 46 -1.46 -11.39 -30.72
C GLU A 46 -2.70 -11.84 -29.96
N GLN A 47 -3.27 -10.96 -29.13
CA GLN A 47 -4.48 -11.23 -28.35
C GLN A 47 -5.77 -10.96 -29.15
N LYS A 48 -5.66 -10.69 -30.46
CA LYS A 48 -6.76 -10.50 -31.41
C LYS A 48 -7.80 -9.44 -30.97
N ILE A 49 -7.28 -8.34 -30.42
CA ILE A 49 -8.07 -7.21 -29.92
C ILE A 49 -8.27 -6.21 -31.06
N TYR A 50 -9.18 -6.54 -31.97
CA TYR A 50 -9.60 -5.67 -33.07
C TYR A 50 -11.07 -5.92 -33.44
N ASN A 51 -11.74 -4.92 -34.01
CA ASN A 51 -13.11 -5.07 -34.51
C ASN A 51 -13.15 -5.74 -35.90
N LEU A 52 -14.35 -5.91 -36.48
CA LEU A 52 -14.53 -6.55 -37.80
C LEU A 52 -13.80 -5.84 -38.96
N ASP A 53 -13.56 -4.54 -38.85
CA ASP A 53 -12.82 -3.75 -39.84
C ASP A 53 -11.30 -3.79 -39.61
N GLY A 54 -10.83 -4.49 -38.58
CA GLY A 54 -9.42 -4.55 -38.17
C GLY A 54 -8.96 -3.40 -37.25
N ASN A 55 -9.88 -2.53 -36.79
CA ASN A 55 -9.52 -1.41 -35.91
C ASN A 55 -9.15 -1.92 -34.50
N LYS A 56 -7.93 -1.57 -34.05
CA LYS A 56 -7.39 -1.86 -32.71
C LYS A 56 -7.74 -0.75 -31.70
N PRO A 57 -7.68 -0.99 -30.37
CA PRO A 57 -7.91 0.04 -29.36
C PRO A 57 -7.06 1.29 -29.60
N LYS A 58 -7.69 2.46 -29.56
CA LYS A 58 -7.02 3.73 -29.83
C LYS A 58 -6.26 4.18 -28.59
N VAL A 59 -4.95 4.27 -28.70
CA VAL A 59 -4.13 4.97 -27.70
C VAL A 59 -4.48 6.45 -27.73
N THR A 60 -4.92 6.99 -26.61
CA THR A 60 -5.31 8.41 -26.47
C THR A 60 -4.29 9.23 -25.69
N ASP A 61 -3.55 8.61 -24.76
CA ASP A 61 -2.48 9.23 -23.98
C ASP A 61 -1.43 8.18 -23.57
N ILE A 62 -0.16 8.58 -23.48
CA ILE A 62 0.94 7.81 -22.88
C ILE A 62 1.78 8.78 -22.05
N LYS A 63 1.75 8.61 -20.72
CA LYS A 63 2.61 9.35 -19.79
C LYS A 63 3.73 8.45 -19.31
N ILE A 64 4.97 8.87 -19.51
CA ILE A 64 6.11 8.27 -18.82
C ILE A 64 6.10 8.77 -17.37
N THR A 65 6.34 7.87 -16.42
CA THR A 65 6.42 8.18 -14.99
C THR A 65 7.76 7.71 -14.42
N ASP A 66 8.08 8.14 -13.20
CA ASP A 66 9.28 7.69 -12.50
C ASP A 66 9.35 6.17 -12.32
N TYR A 67 8.21 5.47 -12.33
CA TYR A 67 8.11 4.03 -12.05
C TYR A 67 7.71 3.16 -13.26
N GLY A 68 7.30 3.77 -14.38
CA GLY A 68 6.85 3.07 -15.58
C GLY A 68 5.97 3.93 -16.48
N TYR A 69 4.80 3.42 -16.89
CA TYR A 69 3.92 4.07 -17.87
C TYR A 69 2.47 4.15 -17.38
N TYR A 70 1.81 5.27 -17.59
CA TYR A 70 0.36 5.41 -17.46
C TYR A 70 -0.23 5.66 -18.85
N ILE A 71 -1.03 4.74 -19.35
CA ILE A 71 -1.51 4.70 -20.74
C ILE A 71 -3.02 4.76 -20.73
N THR A 72 -3.62 5.64 -21.52
CA THR A 72 -5.08 5.71 -21.68
C THR A 72 -5.50 5.21 -23.06
N LEU A 73 -6.43 4.25 -23.08
CA LEU A 73 -6.96 3.59 -24.26
C LEU A 73 -8.46 3.88 -24.40
N ASP A 74 -8.91 4.13 -25.63
CA ASP A 74 -10.32 4.02 -26.01
C ASP A 74 -10.55 2.65 -26.66
N ILE A 75 -11.46 1.87 -26.06
CA ILE A 75 -11.83 0.51 -26.48
C ILE A 75 -13.22 0.45 -27.14
N GLN A 76 -13.87 1.60 -27.39
CA GLN A 76 -15.24 1.67 -27.90
C GLN A 76 -15.41 0.88 -29.21
N GLY A 77 -16.36 -0.06 -29.23
CA GLY A 77 -16.67 -0.88 -30.41
C GLY A 77 -15.62 -1.94 -30.76
N ILE A 78 -14.59 -2.12 -29.93
CA ILE A 78 -13.43 -2.99 -30.22
C ILE A 78 -13.26 -4.09 -29.19
N THR A 79 -13.38 -3.78 -27.89
CA THR A 79 -13.30 -4.80 -26.83
C THR A 79 -14.04 -4.34 -25.56
N THR A 80 -13.96 -5.13 -24.48
CA THR A 80 -14.54 -4.77 -23.17
C THR A 80 -13.46 -4.58 -22.10
N TYR A 81 -13.77 -3.80 -21.06
CA TYR A 81 -12.91 -3.67 -19.88
C TYR A 81 -12.58 -5.06 -19.25
N SER A 82 -13.56 -5.96 -19.18
CA SER A 82 -13.35 -7.33 -18.65
C SER A 82 -12.34 -8.11 -19.50
N SER A 83 -12.51 -8.09 -20.82
CA SER A 83 -11.61 -8.73 -21.79
C SER A 83 -10.16 -8.25 -21.63
N LEU A 84 -9.95 -6.93 -21.49
CA LEU A 84 -8.61 -6.36 -21.33
C LEU A 84 -8.04 -6.58 -19.92
N SER A 85 -8.88 -6.53 -18.87
CA SER A 85 -8.48 -6.81 -17.49
C SER A 85 -8.02 -8.26 -17.29
N ASN A 86 -8.59 -9.21 -18.03
CA ASN A 86 -8.18 -10.61 -17.99
C ASN A 86 -6.78 -10.85 -18.61
N LEU A 87 -6.22 -9.87 -19.33
CA LEU A 87 -4.89 -9.94 -19.92
C LEU A 87 -3.79 -9.36 -19.02
N ASN A 88 -4.07 -9.07 -17.75
CA ASN A 88 -3.12 -8.45 -16.80
C ASN A 88 -1.76 -9.16 -16.78
N ASP A 89 -1.72 -10.49 -16.62
CA ASP A 89 -0.47 -11.27 -16.62
C ASP A 89 0.27 -11.21 -17.96
N TYR A 90 -0.44 -11.17 -19.08
CA TYR A 90 0.17 -11.08 -20.41
C TYR A 90 0.77 -9.69 -20.63
N ILE A 91 0.03 -8.62 -20.30
CA ILE A 91 0.53 -7.23 -20.35
C ILE A 91 1.75 -7.07 -19.43
N LYS A 92 1.67 -7.59 -18.20
CA LYS A 92 2.75 -7.58 -17.22
C LYS A 92 4.00 -8.29 -17.74
N SER A 93 3.85 -9.47 -18.33
CA SER A 93 4.96 -10.22 -18.94
C SER A 93 5.56 -9.47 -20.14
N LEU A 94 4.72 -8.96 -21.03
CA LEU A 94 5.10 -8.25 -22.26
C LEU A 94 5.86 -6.94 -21.98
N PHE A 95 5.46 -6.20 -20.95
CA PHE A 95 6.15 -4.97 -20.53
C PHE A 95 7.31 -5.23 -19.54
N MET A 96 7.60 -6.49 -19.20
CA MET A 96 8.55 -6.89 -18.14
C MET A 96 8.26 -6.19 -16.80
N ALA A 97 6.98 -5.99 -16.50
CA ALA A 97 6.49 -5.15 -15.42
C ALA A 97 6.46 -5.88 -14.06
N TYR A 98 6.75 -5.12 -13.00
CA TYR A 98 6.57 -5.54 -11.61
C TYR A 98 5.08 -5.70 -11.28
N HIS A 99 4.26 -4.76 -11.76
CA HIS A 99 2.81 -4.75 -11.58
C HIS A 99 2.12 -4.06 -12.76
N VAL A 100 0.87 -4.44 -13.01
CA VAL A 100 -0.06 -3.77 -13.93
C VAL A 100 -1.40 -3.63 -13.22
N GLU A 101 -1.95 -2.43 -13.20
CA GLU A 101 -3.35 -2.19 -12.85
C GLU A 101 -4.12 -1.79 -14.11
N VAL A 102 -5.34 -2.32 -14.27
CA VAL A 102 -6.26 -2.01 -15.37
C VAL A 102 -7.49 -1.37 -14.73
N SER A 103 -7.83 -0.14 -15.11
CA SER A 103 -8.93 0.62 -14.51
C SER A 103 -9.79 1.31 -15.57
N SER A 104 -11.12 1.34 -15.39
CA SER A 104 -12.03 2.03 -16.32
C SER A 104 -12.40 3.43 -15.84
N ASN A 105 -12.46 4.38 -16.78
CA ASN A 105 -13.03 5.71 -16.58
C ASN A 105 -14.15 5.89 -17.60
N LYS A 106 -15.42 5.85 -17.16
CA LYS A 106 -16.63 5.91 -18.02
C LYS A 106 -16.74 4.76 -19.05
N GLY A 107 -16.33 3.55 -18.69
CA GLY A 107 -16.61 2.32 -19.45
C GLY A 107 -15.68 2.11 -20.65
N ASN A 108 -15.82 2.96 -21.67
CA ASN A 108 -15.11 2.85 -22.94
C ASN A 108 -13.67 3.36 -22.89
N ILE A 109 -13.32 4.20 -21.92
CA ILE A 109 -11.93 4.59 -21.68
C ILE A 109 -11.37 3.71 -20.56
N VAL A 110 -10.21 3.10 -20.83
CA VAL A 110 -9.50 2.20 -19.91
C VAL A 110 -8.06 2.65 -19.78
N ASN A 111 -7.55 2.72 -18.55
CA ASN A 111 -6.17 3.06 -18.26
C ASN A 111 -5.39 1.79 -17.90
N LEU A 112 -4.18 1.69 -18.44
CA LEU A 112 -3.17 0.71 -18.04
C LEU A 112 -2.09 1.45 -17.25
N ASP A 113 -1.91 1.05 -15.99
CA ASP A 113 -0.90 1.60 -15.07
C ASP A 113 0.19 0.55 -14.88
N ILE A 114 1.28 0.70 -15.63
CA ILE A 114 2.31 -0.34 -15.85
C ILE A 114 3.58 0.06 -15.09
N ILE A 115 3.81 -0.58 -13.94
CA ILE A 115 4.97 -0.33 -13.08
C ILE A 115 6.13 -1.25 -13.51
N THR A 116 7.15 -0.69 -14.16
CA THR A 116 8.33 -1.44 -14.65
C THR A 116 9.55 -1.33 -13.73
N LYS A 117 9.55 -0.44 -12.75
CA LYS A 117 10.65 -0.25 -11.79
C LYS A 117 10.17 -0.54 -10.37
N ASP A 118 10.82 -1.52 -9.71
CA ASP A 118 10.58 -1.80 -8.29
C ASP A 118 11.16 -0.69 -7.39
N ILE A 119 10.42 -0.32 -6.33
CA ILE A 119 10.91 0.60 -5.31
C ILE A 119 11.85 -0.15 -4.37
N LYS A 120 13.15 -0.14 -4.69
CA LYS A 120 14.17 -0.91 -3.96
C LYS A 120 14.31 -0.48 -2.49
N GLU A 121 14.31 0.82 -2.24
CA GLU A 121 14.56 1.41 -0.93
C GLU A 121 13.44 2.38 -0.52
N LEU A 122 12.89 2.15 0.68
CA LEU A 122 11.84 2.97 1.27
C LEU A 122 12.27 3.35 2.69
N ASN A 123 13.12 4.37 2.77
CA ASN A 123 13.53 4.92 4.07
C ASN A 123 12.32 5.59 4.73
N TYR A 124 12.13 5.31 6.03
CA TYR A 124 11.07 5.95 6.81
C TYR A 124 11.22 7.48 6.80
N LYS A 125 10.16 8.17 6.37
CA LYS A 125 10.01 9.61 6.51
C LYS A 125 8.83 9.86 7.45
N ALA A 126 9.05 10.65 8.50
CA ALA A 126 7.96 11.11 9.36
C ALA A 126 7.02 12.00 8.55
N ILE A 127 5.71 11.72 8.63
CA ILE A 127 4.66 12.52 8.00
C ILE A 127 3.82 13.11 9.13
N ASP A 128 3.59 14.43 9.10
CA ASP A 128 2.78 15.08 10.12
C ASP A 128 1.29 14.77 9.86
N LEU A 129 0.64 14.13 10.83
CA LEU A 129 -0.67 13.52 10.70
C LEU A 129 -1.44 13.57 12.02
N GLU A 130 -2.76 13.52 11.91
CA GLU A 130 -3.66 13.39 13.07
C GLU A 130 -3.31 12.15 13.92
N PRO A 131 -3.51 12.19 15.24
CA PRO A 131 -3.30 11.06 16.16
C PRO A 131 -4.07 9.77 15.81
N THR A 132 -5.01 9.81 14.85
CA THR A 132 -5.81 8.67 14.38
C THR A 132 -5.37 8.13 13.01
N LYS A 133 -4.38 8.72 12.34
CA LYS A 133 -3.94 8.36 10.99
C LYS A 133 -2.60 7.61 11.01
N LEU A 134 -2.53 6.46 10.34
CA LEU A 134 -1.38 5.56 10.33
C LEU A 134 -0.82 5.36 8.92
N VAL A 135 0.52 5.34 8.78
CA VAL A 135 1.22 5.07 7.52
C VAL A 135 1.90 3.71 7.56
N PHE A 136 1.31 2.71 6.91
CA PHE A 136 1.80 1.32 6.94
C PHE A 136 2.93 1.04 5.92
N GLY A 137 3.10 1.92 4.95
CA GLY A 137 4.12 1.86 3.93
C GLY A 137 3.76 2.77 2.77
N TYR A 138 4.23 2.42 1.57
CA TYR A 138 3.97 3.18 0.35
C TYR A 138 3.35 2.28 -0.73
N ASP A 139 2.62 2.88 -1.67
CA ASP A 139 2.16 2.21 -2.88
C ASP A 139 3.33 1.91 -3.83
N LEU A 140 3.03 1.33 -5.00
CA LEU A 140 4.03 0.99 -6.02
C LEU A 140 4.58 2.21 -6.80
N LYS A 141 4.24 3.43 -6.36
CA LYS A 141 4.70 4.74 -6.89
C LYS A 141 5.30 5.63 -5.80
N GLY A 142 5.49 5.13 -4.57
CA GLY A 142 6.08 5.87 -3.46
C GLY A 142 5.12 6.83 -2.73
N ASN A 143 3.81 6.78 -2.98
CA ASN A 143 2.82 7.54 -2.22
C ASN A 143 2.50 6.84 -0.89
N PRO A 144 2.35 7.56 0.23
CA PRO A 144 2.08 6.93 1.53
C PRO A 144 0.69 6.30 1.58
N ILE A 145 0.62 5.04 2.00
CA ILE A 145 -0.66 4.35 2.27
C ILE A 145 -1.12 4.73 3.68
N ILE A 146 -2.03 5.70 3.75
CA ILE A 146 -2.58 6.25 4.98
C ILE A 146 -3.94 5.61 5.30
N VAL A 147 -4.06 5.05 6.51
CA VAL A 147 -5.32 4.54 7.06
C VAL A 147 -5.80 5.46 8.17
N ASP A 148 -7.09 5.79 8.17
CA ASP A 148 -7.74 6.60 9.20
C ASP A 148 -8.52 5.70 10.16
N MET A 149 -8.09 5.64 11.42
CA MET A 149 -8.71 4.84 12.47
C MET A 149 -10.05 5.44 12.95
N LEU A 150 -10.42 6.65 12.51
CA LEU A 150 -11.80 7.16 12.61
C LEU A 150 -12.69 6.66 11.46
N LYS A 151 -12.17 5.85 10.53
CA LYS A 151 -12.95 5.26 9.42
C LYS A 151 -12.93 3.74 9.44
N THR A 152 -11.74 3.12 9.47
CA THR A 152 -11.60 1.65 9.41
C THR A 152 -10.84 1.03 10.61
N PRO A 153 -11.20 1.34 11.88
CA PRO A 153 -10.73 0.59 13.02
C PRO A 153 -11.43 -0.78 13.06
N HIS A 154 -10.80 -1.89 13.41
CA HIS A 154 -9.42 -2.05 13.87
C HIS A 154 -8.52 -2.74 12.84
N VAL A 155 -7.21 -2.83 13.13
CA VAL A 155 -6.21 -3.36 12.19
C VAL A 155 -5.83 -4.80 12.55
N GLY A 156 -5.94 -5.72 11.60
CA GLY A 156 -5.38 -7.07 11.67
C GLY A 156 -4.23 -7.24 10.69
N VAL A 157 -3.16 -7.95 11.08
CA VAL A 157 -1.90 -8.07 10.31
C VAL A 157 -1.44 -9.54 10.23
N VAL A 158 -1.49 -10.14 9.05
CA VAL A 158 -1.07 -11.54 8.81
C VAL A 158 0.20 -11.65 7.95
N GLY A 159 0.89 -12.79 8.00
CA GLY A 159 2.06 -13.12 7.18
C GLY A 159 3.12 -13.88 7.98
N THR A 160 4.07 -14.55 7.32
CA THR A 160 5.14 -15.30 8.02
C THR A 160 6.19 -14.36 8.64
N SER A 161 7.11 -14.93 9.41
CA SER A 161 8.26 -14.21 9.98
C SER A 161 9.19 -13.66 8.90
N ASN A 162 9.98 -12.63 9.26
CA ASN A 162 10.93 -11.93 8.38
C ASN A 162 10.35 -11.29 7.08
N ASN A 163 9.03 -11.18 6.94
CA ASN A 163 8.40 -10.55 5.76
C ASN A 163 8.01 -9.07 5.93
N GLY A 164 8.28 -8.47 7.09
CA GLY A 164 8.12 -7.02 7.30
C GLY A 164 7.02 -6.58 8.28
N LYS A 165 6.16 -7.50 8.78
CA LYS A 165 5.03 -7.19 9.69
C LYS A 165 5.38 -6.17 10.79
N SER A 166 6.29 -6.52 11.69
CA SER A 166 6.63 -5.66 12.84
C SER A 166 7.35 -4.36 12.45
N LYS A 167 7.95 -4.28 11.24
CA LYS A 167 8.55 -3.06 10.70
C LYS A 167 7.54 -2.10 10.06
N CYS A 168 6.51 -2.66 9.42
CA CYS A 168 5.32 -1.92 9.00
C CYS A 168 4.61 -1.28 10.20
N ILE A 169 4.41 -2.06 11.27
CA ILE A 169 3.76 -1.55 12.49
C ILE A 169 4.70 -0.61 13.27
N GLU A 170 6.02 -0.86 13.36
CA GLU A 170 6.98 0.10 13.92
C GLU A 170 6.98 1.44 13.16
N GLY A 171 6.93 1.42 11.82
CA GLY A 171 6.82 2.65 11.01
C GLY A 171 5.48 3.37 11.15
N ALA A 172 4.38 2.63 11.24
CA ALA A 172 3.06 3.21 11.47
C ALA A 172 2.97 3.91 12.84
N LEU A 173 3.44 3.25 13.90
CA LEU A 173 3.45 3.79 15.26
C LEU A 173 4.38 5.00 15.41
N LYS A 174 5.52 5.07 14.69
CA LYS A 174 6.42 6.24 14.73
C LYS A 174 5.82 7.53 14.16
N ASN A 175 4.77 7.44 13.35
CA ASN A 175 4.03 8.62 12.88
C ASN A 175 2.97 9.10 13.90
N LEU A 176 2.65 8.33 14.95
CA LEU A 176 1.72 8.76 15.98
C LEU A 176 2.35 9.81 16.91
N LYS A 177 1.77 11.01 16.89
CA LYS A 177 1.97 12.04 17.92
C LYS A 177 0.69 12.12 18.77
N GLY A 178 0.81 12.46 20.06
CA GLY A 178 -0.35 12.67 20.93
C GLY A 178 -1.17 11.43 21.29
N SER A 179 -0.64 10.23 21.07
CA SER A 179 -1.31 8.95 21.33
C SER A 179 -0.52 8.11 22.33
N ASN A 180 -1.22 7.46 23.26
CA ASN A 180 -0.66 6.45 24.15
C ASN A 180 -0.52 5.12 23.39
N ILE A 181 0.55 4.36 23.68
CA ILE A 181 0.82 3.07 23.04
C ILE A 181 1.12 2.03 24.14
N THR A 182 0.48 0.86 24.05
CA THR A 182 0.82 -0.32 24.85
C THR A 182 1.11 -1.50 23.93
N LEU A 183 2.27 -2.11 24.11
CA LEU A 183 2.73 -3.28 23.38
C LEU A 183 2.46 -4.55 24.21
N VAL A 184 1.59 -5.41 23.69
CA VAL A 184 1.13 -6.65 24.32
C VAL A 184 1.84 -7.83 23.66
N ASN A 185 2.40 -8.73 24.48
CA ASN A 185 3.11 -9.93 24.00
C ASN A 185 4.29 -9.61 23.07
N THR A 186 5.13 -8.64 23.46
CA THR A 186 6.34 -8.25 22.69
C THR A 186 7.60 -8.49 23.51
N PHE A 187 8.61 -9.13 22.92
CA PHE A 187 9.90 -9.27 23.59
C PHE A 187 10.62 -7.90 23.60
N LYS A 188 11.52 -7.70 24.57
CA LYS A 188 12.32 -6.46 24.72
C LYS A 188 13.16 -6.10 23.48
N LYS A 189 13.37 -7.06 22.57
CA LYS A 189 14.08 -6.88 21.29
C LYS A 189 13.21 -6.29 20.17
N ASP A 190 11.88 -6.31 20.29
CA ASP A 190 10.92 -5.94 19.24
C ASP A 190 10.40 -4.51 19.46
N PHE A 191 10.05 -3.79 18.39
CA PHE A 191 9.61 -2.39 18.44
C PHE A 191 10.56 -1.46 19.22
N ARG A 192 11.89 -1.60 19.01
CA ARG A 192 12.89 -0.83 19.79
C ARG A 192 12.81 0.67 19.58
N GLY A 193 12.32 1.12 18.42
CA GLY A 193 12.10 2.54 18.15
C GLY A 193 10.77 3.08 18.65
N ILE A 194 10.03 2.34 19.49
CA ILE A 194 8.77 2.76 20.10
C ILE A 194 8.94 2.85 21.62
N ILE A 195 8.69 4.03 22.18
CA ILE A 195 8.56 4.24 23.62
C ILE A 195 7.09 3.97 23.97
N ALA A 196 6.84 2.91 24.73
CA ALA A 196 5.51 2.42 25.04
C ALA A 196 5.53 1.50 26.27
N ASP A 197 4.41 1.43 26.99
CA ASP A 197 4.19 0.42 28.02
C ASP A 197 4.22 -0.98 27.42
N ARG A 198 4.66 -1.97 28.20
CA ARG A 198 4.70 -3.38 27.76
C ARG A 198 4.00 -4.30 28.74
N VAL A 199 3.07 -5.10 28.24
CA VAL A 199 2.34 -6.11 29.01
C VAL A 199 2.63 -7.49 28.43
N ASN A 200 3.28 -8.33 29.24
CA ASN A 200 3.73 -9.67 28.89
C ASN A 200 3.35 -10.63 30.03
N GLY A 201 3.09 -11.89 29.69
CA GLY A 201 2.55 -12.89 30.63
C GLY A 201 1.05 -13.09 30.44
N ASN A 202 0.61 -14.35 30.36
CA ASN A 202 -0.74 -14.70 29.90
C ASN A 202 -1.85 -14.18 30.83
N LYS A 203 -1.57 -14.06 32.13
CA LYS A 203 -2.49 -13.54 33.14
C LYS A 203 -2.55 -12.01 33.05
N GLU A 204 -1.39 -11.39 33.03
CA GLU A 204 -1.17 -9.95 33.04
C GLU A 204 -1.77 -9.29 31.79
N ILE A 205 -1.62 -9.95 30.63
CA ILE A 205 -2.26 -9.57 29.37
C ILE A 205 -3.79 -9.66 29.47
N LEU A 206 -4.33 -10.76 30.01
CA LEU A 206 -5.78 -10.95 30.14
C LEU A 206 -6.41 -9.93 31.11
N GLU A 207 -5.76 -9.65 32.23
CA GLU A 207 -6.19 -8.65 33.22
C GLU A 207 -6.10 -7.22 32.65
N TYR A 208 -5.03 -6.90 31.92
CA TYR A 208 -4.90 -5.62 31.21
C TYR A 208 -6.01 -5.41 30.18
N LEU A 209 -6.23 -6.38 29.28
CA LEU A 209 -7.23 -6.28 28.21
C LEU A 209 -8.65 -6.18 28.77
N LYS A 210 -8.96 -6.92 29.84
CA LYS A 210 -10.24 -6.80 30.57
C LYS A 210 -10.44 -5.40 31.10
N ARG A 211 -9.47 -4.88 31.88
CA ARG A 211 -9.53 -3.53 32.45
C ARG A 211 -9.72 -2.44 31.40
N VAL A 212 -9.13 -2.59 30.20
CA VAL A 212 -9.37 -1.67 29.08
C VAL A 212 -10.78 -1.83 28.50
N SER A 213 -11.24 -3.06 28.30
CA SER A 213 -12.56 -3.37 27.72
C SER A 213 -13.72 -2.96 28.63
N GLU A 214 -13.56 -3.15 29.94
CA GLU A 214 -14.53 -2.80 30.98
C GLU A 214 -14.61 -1.29 31.20
N ASN A 215 -13.52 -0.54 30.99
CA ASN A 215 -13.52 0.91 31.14
C ASN A 215 -14.25 1.63 29.97
N LYS A 216 -15.46 2.12 30.26
CA LYS A 216 -16.33 2.85 29.33
C LYS A 216 -16.13 4.38 29.33
N THR A 217 -15.04 4.92 29.89
CA THR A 217 -14.72 6.35 29.71
C THR A 217 -14.09 6.61 28.35
N VAL A 218 -14.48 7.70 27.70
CA VAL A 218 -13.82 8.19 26.48
C VAL A 218 -12.48 8.80 26.89
N ARG A 219 -11.40 8.42 26.22
CA ARG A 219 -10.05 8.97 26.46
C ARG A 219 -9.84 10.20 25.58
N GLU A 220 -9.25 11.26 26.14
CA GLU A 220 -8.88 12.47 25.38
C GLU A 220 -7.83 12.14 24.32
N THR A 221 -6.70 11.57 24.75
CA THR A 221 -5.66 11.00 23.86
C THR A 221 -6.02 9.58 23.42
N PRO A 222 -5.86 9.21 22.13
CA PRO A 222 -6.02 7.84 21.67
C PRO A 222 -5.13 6.84 22.42
N LEU A 223 -5.63 5.62 22.64
CA LEU A 223 -4.84 4.49 23.14
C LEU A 223 -4.71 3.40 22.07
N TYR A 224 -3.49 3.16 21.59
CA TYR A 224 -3.17 2.08 20.67
C TYR A 224 -2.66 0.85 21.42
N ILE A 225 -3.32 -0.29 21.20
CA ILE A 225 -2.93 -1.59 21.77
C ILE A 225 -2.44 -2.48 20.65
N VAL A 226 -1.16 -2.82 20.68
CA VAL A 226 -0.48 -3.62 19.66
C VAL A 226 -0.24 -5.00 20.24
N ILE A 227 -0.98 -5.99 19.77
CA ILE A 227 -0.84 -7.40 20.19
C ILE A 227 0.04 -8.10 19.16
N ASP A 228 1.28 -8.48 19.51
CA ASP A 228 2.12 -9.29 18.64
C ASP A 228 1.95 -10.80 18.91
N GLU A 229 2.28 -11.61 17.90
CA GLU A 229 2.18 -13.08 17.89
C GLU A 229 0.85 -13.65 18.43
N TYR A 230 -0.29 -13.02 18.13
CA TYR A 230 -1.61 -13.34 18.69
C TYR A 230 -1.99 -14.84 18.69
N ASN A 231 -1.53 -15.62 17.70
CA ASN A 231 -1.79 -17.08 17.64
C ASN A 231 -1.17 -17.87 18.82
N THR A 232 -0.26 -17.28 19.60
CA THR A 232 0.23 -17.89 20.86
C THR A 232 -0.71 -17.60 22.04
N LEU A 233 -1.43 -16.47 21.99
CA LEU A 233 -2.35 -16.01 23.04
C LEU A 233 -3.77 -16.57 22.90
N SER A 234 -4.23 -16.93 21.70
CA SER A 234 -5.60 -17.44 21.47
C SER A 234 -5.93 -18.72 22.26
N ASN A 235 -4.91 -19.50 22.63
CA ASN A 235 -5.06 -20.67 23.49
C ASN A 235 -5.33 -20.33 24.97
N VAL A 236 -5.16 -19.06 25.38
CA VAL A 236 -5.36 -18.61 26.76
C VAL A 236 -6.86 -18.32 26.98
N LYS A 237 -7.49 -19.08 27.88
CA LYS A 237 -8.92 -19.02 28.18
C LYS A 237 -9.38 -17.59 28.50
N GLY A 238 -10.09 -16.98 27.54
CA GLY A 238 -10.69 -15.64 27.67
C GLY A 238 -10.03 -14.56 26.81
N ILE A 239 -8.84 -14.79 26.22
CA ILE A 239 -8.21 -13.83 25.30
C ILE A 239 -9.08 -13.60 24.07
N ASP A 240 -9.51 -14.67 23.37
CA ASP A 240 -10.40 -14.57 22.20
C ASP A 240 -11.60 -13.66 22.48
N LYS A 241 -12.27 -13.86 23.62
CA LYS A 241 -13.44 -13.07 24.00
C LYS A 241 -13.08 -11.61 24.28
N VAL A 242 -12.08 -11.31 25.11
CA VAL A 242 -11.79 -9.91 25.45
C VAL A 242 -11.25 -9.13 24.26
N VAL A 243 -10.52 -9.78 23.34
CA VAL A 243 -10.10 -9.17 22.07
C VAL A 243 -11.32 -8.94 21.17
N GLN A 244 -12.25 -9.90 21.05
CA GLN A 244 -13.49 -9.71 20.31
C GLN A 244 -14.38 -8.59 20.90
N ASP A 245 -14.52 -8.54 22.23
CA ASP A 245 -15.27 -7.51 22.95
C ASP A 245 -14.65 -6.13 22.71
N LEU A 246 -13.32 -6.02 22.73
CA LEU A 246 -12.59 -4.79 22.37
C LEU A 246 -12.82 -4.42 20.90
N LEU A 247 -12.58 -5.33 19.96
CA LEU A 247 -12.75 -5.08 18.52
C LEU A 247 -14.18 -4.65 18.13
N SER A 248 -15.18 -4.99 18.95
CA SER A 248 -16.58 -4.63 18.73
C SER A 248 -16.95 -3.22 19.22
N GLN A 249 -16.20 -2.61 20.15
CA GLN A 249 -16.64 -1.38 20.84
C GLN A 249 -15.54 -0.37 21.21
N ALA A 250 -14.26 -0.77 21.25
CA ALA A 250 -13.17 0.01 21.84
C ALA A 250 -12.98 1.39 21.17
N ARG A 251 -13.30 1.49 19.88
CA ARG A 251 -13.36 2.75 19.12
C ARG A 251 -14.17 3.84 19.84
N HIS A 252 -15.32 3.51 20.42
CA HIS A 252 -16.19 4.50 21.09
C HIS A 252 -15.52 5.16 22.31
N TYR A 253 -14.49 4.51 22.86
CA TYR A 253 -13.77 4.95 24.05
C TYR A 253 -12.35 5.49 23.72
N ASN A 254 -12.13 5.81 22.44
CA ASN A 254 -10.87 6.27 21.84
C ASN A 254 -9.71 5.26 22.02
N VAL A 255 -10.01 3.96 21.83
CA VAL A 255 -9.04 2.85 21.91
C VAL A 255 -8.99 2.12 20.57
N TYR A 256 -7.79 1.78 20.11
CA TYR A 256 -7.54 1.17 18.81
C TYR A 256 -6.62 -0.05 18.90
N LEU A 257 -7.06 -1.19 18.36
CA LEU A 257 -6.26 -2.41 18.31
C LEU A 257 -5.50 -2.55 16.99
N ILE A 258 -4.26 -3.04 17.09
CA ILE A 258 -3.45 -3.59 15.98
C ILE A 258 -3.07 -5.01 16.39
N VAL A 259 -3.60 -6.03 15.71
CA VAL A 259 -3.39 -7.45 16.08
C VAL A 259 -2.54 -8.13 15.02
N ILE A 260 -1.33 -8.53 15.39
CA ILE A 260 -0.35 -9.17 14.52
C ILE A 260 -0.37 -10.68 14.76
N MET A 261 -0.45 -11.44 13.66
CA MET A 261 -0.57 -12.90 13.65
C MET A 261 0.29 -13.49 12.53
N GLN A 262 0.64 -14.78 12.66
CA GLN A 262 1.31 -15.52 11.60
C GLN A 262 0.28 -16.23 10.69
N LYS A 263 -0.84 -16.69 11.28
CA LYS A 263 -1.98 -17.30 10.57
C LYS A 263 -3.27 -16.54 10.86
N GLY A 264 -4.13 -16.41 9.84
CA GLY A 264 -5.37 -15.62 9.87
C GLY A 264 -6.56 -16.32 9.19
N ASN A 265 -6.57 -17.64 9.13
CA ASN A 265 -7.75 -18.40 8.72
C ASN A 265 -8.85 -18.33 9.82
N SER A 266 -9.97 -19.01 9.62
CA SER A 266 -11.12 -18.95 10.55
C SER A 266 -10.91 -19.74 11.85
N GLU A 267 -9.95 -20.66 11.89
CA GLU A 267 -9.61 -21.48 13.06
C GLU A 267 -8.64 -20.71 13.98
N ASP A 268 -7.58 -20.17 13.38
CA ASP A 268 -6.55 -19.35 14.04
C ASP A 268 -7.05 -17.96 14.47
N CYS A 269 -8.10 -17.41 13.84
CA CYS A 269 -8.67 -16.10 14.17
C CYS A 269 -10.18 -15.98 13.84
N LYS A 270 -11.03 -16.47 14.76
CA LYS A 270 -12.51 -16.55 14.63
C LYS A 270 -13.25 -15.21 14.48
N PHE A 271 -12.59 -14.09 14.81
CA PHE A 271 -13.16 -12.74 14.77
C PHE A 271 -12.54 -11.82 13.70
N LYS A 272 -11.79 -12.36 12.73
CA LYS A 272 -11.09 -11.58 11.68
C LYS A 272 -11.99 -10.60 10.89
N GLN A 273 -13.28 -10.88 10.83
CA GLN A 273 -14.32 -10.01 10.27
C GLN A 273 -14.41 -8.65 10.96
N LEU A 274 -14.05 -8.54 12.25
CA LEU A 274 -14.03 -7.28 13.03
C LEU A 274 -12.78 -6.41 12.77
N PHE A 275 -11.85 -6.86 11.93
CA PHE A 275 -10.81 -5.99 11.40
C PHE A 275 -11.36 -5.28 10.15
N ASN A 276 -11.66 -3.99 10.27
CA ASN A 276 -12.07 -3.14 9.16
C ASN A 276 -10.86 -2.70 8.32
N THR A 277 -9.63 -2.80 8.86
CA THR A 277 -8.38 -2.72 8.09
C THR A 277 -7.66 -4.07 8.20
N ARG A 278 -7.34 -4.70 7.07
CA ARG A 278 -6.61 -5.97 7.02
C ARG A 278 -5.35 -5.85 6.18
N ILE A 279 -4.21 -6.15 6.79
CA ILE A 279 -2.89 -6.12 6.14
C ILE A 279 -2.36 -7.55 6.03
N ALA A 280 -1.99 -7.97 4.83
CA ALA A 280 -1.46 -9.31 4.58
C ALA A 280 -0.10 -9.23 3.88
N PHE A 281 0.94 -9.55 4.64
CA PHE A 281 2.28 -9.86 4.12
C PHE A 281 2.33 -11.29 3.62
N ARG A 282 3.36 -11.61 2.81
CA ARG A 282 3.62 -12.97 2.29
C ARG A 282 3.42 -14.06 3.35
N THR A 283 2.63 -15.07 3.00
CA THR A 283 2.42 -16.32 3.73
C THR A 283 3.11 -17.49 3.02
N VAL A 284 3.03 -18.71 3.57
CA VAL A 284 3.43 -19.93 2.84
C VAL A 284 2.46 -20.21 1.69
N GLU A 285 1.16 -20.16 1.98
CA GLU A 285 0.08 -20.39 1.02
C GLU A 285 -0.69 -19.12 0.71
N GLU A 286 -1.03 -18.88 -0.56
CA GLU A 286 -1.87 -17.75 -0.98
C GLU A 286 -3.32 -17.88 -0.47
N SER A 287 -3.77 -19.11 -0.22
CA SER A 287 -5.04 -19.47 0.44
C SER A 287 -5.28 -18.62 1.70
N THR A 288 -4.23 -18.44 2.51
CA THR A 288 -4.28 -17.72 3.79
C THR A 288 -4.44 -16.21 3.58
N LEU A 289 -3.85 -15.64 2.52
CA LEU A 289 -4.03 -14.22 2.18
C LEU A 289 -5.50 -13.96 1.79
N ARG A 290 -6.03 -14.76 0.86
CA ARG A 290 -7.43 -14.67 0.39
C ARG A 290 -8.41 -14.88 1.54
N ALA A 291 -8.19 -15.90 2.38
CA ALA A 291 -9.04 -16.24 3.52
C ALA A 291 -8.99 -15.23 4.68
N PHE A 292 -7.91 -14.45 4.81
CA PHE A 292 -7.81 -13.37 5.80
C PHE A 292 -8.41 -12.06 5.28
N LEU A 293 -8.04 -11.64 4.07
CA LEU A 293 -8.51 -10.39 3.48
C LEU A 293 -10.01 -10.46 3.14
N GLY A 294 -10.47 -11.58 2.59
CA GLY A 294 -11.87 -11.79 2.15
C GLY A 294 -12.13 -11.34 0.71
N VAL A 295 -11.09 -11.18 -0.10
CA VAL A 295 -11.18 -10.76 -1.52
C VAL A 295 -10.24 -11.59 -2.40
N THR A 296 -10.57 -11.68 -3.69
CA THR A 296 -9.67 -12.20 -4.73
C THR A 296 -8.44 -11.32 -4.85
N LEU A 297 -7.27 -11.93 -5.08
CA LEU A 297 -6.00 -11.23 -5.24
C LEU A 297 -5.52 -11.30 -6.68
N GLY A 298 -4.73 -10.31 -7.07
CA GLY A 298 -3.97 -10.34 -8.32
C GLY A 298 -2.91 -11.44 -8.31
N SER A 299 -2.56 -11.90 -9.50
CA SER A 299 -1.63 -12.99 -9.77
C SER A 299 -0.18 -12.74 -9.28
N GLY A 300 0.41 -13.79 -8.72
CA GLY A 300 1.80 -13.83 -8.29
C GLY A 300 1.99 -13.60 -6.79
N ALA A 301 3.00 -14.27 -6.22
CA ALA A 301 3.32 -14.17 -4.80
C ALA A 301 3.84 -12.77 -4.41
N LEU A 302 3.55 -12.36 -3.17
CA LEU A 302 4.16 -11.18 -2.57
C LEU A 302 5.68 -11.38 -2.40
N ASN A 303 6.46 -10.36 -2.78
CA ASN A 303 7.89 -10.30 -2.46
C ASN A 303 8.08 -9.94 -0.98
N GLN A 304 9.31 -10.08 -0.47
CA GLN A 304 9.62 -9.68 0.90
C GLN A 304 9.34 -8.17 1.08
N ARG A 305 8.71 -7.80 2.20
CA ARG A 305 8.22 -6.44 2.53
C ARG A 305 7.06 -5.91 1.69
N GLU A 306 6.58 -6.65 0.69
CA GLU A 306 5.28 -6.34 0.06
C GLU A 306 4.12 -6.82 0.94
N PHE A 307 3.03 -6.08 0.89
CA PHE A 307 1.76 -6.40 1.51
C PHE A 307 0.58 -6.04 0.61
N TYR A 308 -0.54 -6.72 0.81
CA TYR A 308 -1.85 -6.21 0.45
C TYR A 308 -2.47 -5.53 1.69
N LEU A 309 -3.11 -4.37 1.50
CA LEU A 309 -3.91 -3.69 2.51
C LEU A 309 -5.33 -3.53 1.99
N LEU A 310 -6.30 -4.03 2.74
CA LEU A 310 -7.73 -3.84 2.50
C LEU A 310 -8.30 -2.92 3.58
N HIS A 311 -8.98 -1.85 3.17
CA HIS A 311 -9.77 -0.99 4.07
C HIS A 311 -11.07 -0.55 3.38
N SER A 312 -11.03 0.50 2.56
CA SER A 312 -12.11 0.92 1.66
C SER A 312 -11.95 0.30 0.25
N SER A 313 -10.70 0.06 -0.15
CA SER A 313 -10.33 -0.71 -1.34
C SER A 313 -9.17 -1.65 -1.00
N LEU A 314 -8.89 -2.62 -1.88
CA LEU A 314 -7.66 -3.40 -1.86
C LEU A 314 -6.54 -2.58 -2.52
N GLN A 315 -5.38 -2.50 -1.87
CA GLN A 315 -4.20 -1.79 -2.35
C GLN A 315 -2.97 -2.70 -2.20
N LYS A 316 -2.05 -2.69 -3.17
CA LYS A 316 -0.73 -3.33 -3.03
C LYS A 316 0.29 -2.28 -2.59
N GLY A 317 1.05 -2.60 -1.56
CA GLY A 317 2.06 -1.69 -1.00
C GLY A 317 3.34 -2.41 -0.59
N LYS A 318 4.34 -1.61 -0.25
CA LYS A 318 5.65 -2.06 0.20
C LYS A 318 6.06 -1.29 1.44
N THR A 319 6.58 -2.00 2.45
CA THR A 319 6.97 -1.40 3.72
C THR A 319 8.48 -1.09 3.80
N TYR A 320 8.83 -0.31 4.81
CA TYR A 320 10.10 0.40 4.94
C TYR A 320 11.36 -0.49 4.88
N THR A 321 12.50 0.11 4.55
CA THR A 321 13.84 -0.44 4.86
C THR A 321 14.26 0.14 6.22
N ILE A 322 14.36 -0.68 7.27
CA ILE A 322 14.84 -0.30 8.62
C ILE A 322 15.50 -1.49 9.32
#